data_AF-A0A355EV20-F1
#
_entry.id   AF-A0A355EV20-F1
#
_cell.length_a   1.000
_cell.length_b   1.000
_cell.length_c   1.000
_cell.angle_alpha   90.00
_cell.angle_beta   90.00
_cell.angle_gamma   90.00
#
_symmetry.space_group_name_H-M   'P 1'
#
loop_
_entity.id
_entity.type
_entity.pdbx_description
1 polymer ?
#
loop_
_entity_poly.entity_id
_entity_poly.type
_entity_poly.pdbx_seq_one_letter_code
_entity_poly.pdbx_strand_id
1 'polypeptide(L)' 'MTTSVFYDRFERHAHGEGLKGRSTHYCPGCGHGLAHKFLGESIDELGIQDRTVAVSPVGCSVFLYYYFDVGN' A
#
# COMPACT_ATOMS: atom_id res chain seq x y z
N MET A 1 13.62 -5.25 -3.16
CA MET A 1 12.52 -5.98 -3.79
C MET A 1 11.52 -4.95 -4.24
N THR A 2 11.38 -4.76 -5.55
CA THR A 2 10.37 -3.88 -6.13
C THR A 2 9.17 -4.78 -6.41
N THR A 3 8.18 -4.77 -5.53
CA THR A 3 6.95 -5.54 -5.72
C THR A 3 5.97 -4.73 -6.57
N SER A 4 5.23 -5.39 -7.47
CA SER A 4 4.14 -4.77 -8.24
C SER A 4 2.86 -4.58 -7.42
N VAL A 5 2.80 -5.13 -6.21
CA VAL A 5 1.61 -5.07 -5.34
C VAL A 5 1.31 -3.65 -4.87
N PHE A 6 2.31 -2.76 -4.85
CA PHE A 6 2.08 -1.34 -4.60
C PHE A 6 2.08 -0.55 -5.92
N TYR A 7 1.22 0.46 -6.01
CA TYR A 7 1.34 1.45 -7.07
C TYR A 7 2.72 2.14 -7.03
N ASP A 8 3.30 2.48 -8.20
CA ASP A 8 4.58 3.22 -8.25
C ASP A 8 4.50 4.60 -7.59
N ARG A 9 3.30 5.20 -7.62
CA ARG A 9 3.00 6.52 -7.06
C ARG A 9 1.74 6.46 -6.22
N PHE A 10 1.82 7.04 -5.03
CA PHE A 10 0.72 7.14 -4.10
C PHE A 10 0.04 8.49 -4.26
N GLU A 11 -1.00 8.53 -5.10
CA GLU A 11 -1.82 9.73 -5.38
C GLU A 11 -2.29 10.45 -4.12
N ARG A 12 -2.59 9.69 -3.07
CA ARG A 12 -3.02 10.30 -1.81
C ARG A 12 -1.94 11.20 -1.20
N HIS A 13 -0.65 10.90 -1.40
CA HIS A 13 0.47 11.59 -0.72
C HIS A 13 1.17 12.53 -1.69
N ALA A 14 1.05 13.83 -1.42
CA ALA A 14 1.59 14.88 -2.30
C ALA A 14 1.16 14.71 -3.78
N HIS A 15 -0.03 14.17 -4.03
CA HIS A 15 -0.56 13.95 -5.39
C HIS A 15 0.37 13.08 -6.27
N GLY A 16 1.06 12.11 -5.66
CA GLY A 16 2.02 11.27 -6.39
C GLY A 16 3.31 11.98 -6.79
N GLU A 17 3.50 13.26 -6.43
CA GLU A 17 4.64 14.06 -6.88
C GLU A 17 5.87 13.99 -5.97
N GLY A 18 7.04 14.13 -6.57
CA GLY A 18 8.32 14.20 -5.88
C GLY A 18 8.66 12.95 -5.05
N LEU A 19 9.43 13.15 -3.98
CA LEU A 19 9.83 12.08 -3.06
C LEU A 19 8.66 11.59 -2.19
N LYS A 20 7.74 12.48 -1.84
CA LYS A 20 6.59 12.15 -0.99
C LYS A 20 5.58 11.27 -1.74
N GLY A 21 5.42 11.44 -3.04
CA GLY A 21 4.59 10.57 -3.89
C GLY A 21 5.00 9.09 -3.90
N ARG A 22 6.13 8.72 -3.28
CA ARG A 22 6.60 7.33 -3.13
C ARG A 22 6.60 6.83 -1.68
N SER A 23 6.05 7.61 -0.75
CA SER A 23 5.96 7.25 0.66
C SER A 23 4.52 7.29 1.14
N THR A 24 4.19 6.42 2.09
CA THR A 24 2.86 6.39 2.70
C THR A 24 2.69 7.54 3.70
N HIS A 25 1.45 7.81 4.11
CA HIS A 25 1.14 8.77 5.20
C HIS A 25 1.34 8.22 6.61
N TYR A 26 1.81 6.98 6.71
CA TYR A 26 2.01 6.39 8.03
C TYR A 26 3.15 7.09 8.74
N CYS A 27 2.93 7.38 10.02
CA CYS A 27 3.97 7.95 10.86
C CYS A 27 5.19 7.02 10.89
N PRO A 28 6.41 7.57 11.00
CA PRO A 28 7.61 6.75 11.21
C PRO A 28 7.44 5.82 12.42
N GLY A 29 7.64 4.51 12.22
CA GLY A 29 7.46 3.49 13.26
C GLY A 29 6.02 3.03 13.48
N CYS A 30 5.05 3.48 12.69
CA CYS A 30 3.66 3.03 12.82
C CYS A 30 3.48 1.56 12.40
N GLY A 31 2.77 0.79 13.23
CA GLY A 31 2.43 -0.61 12.94
C GLY A 31 1.60 -0.79 11.66
N HIS A 32 0.77 0.17 11.27
CA HIS A 32 0.00 0.08 10.02
C HIS A 32 0.88 0.09 8.77
N GLY A 33 1.94 0.91 8.77
CA GLY A 33 2.89 0.95 7.65
C GLY A 33 3.68 -0.34 7.53
N LEU A 34 4.10 -0.91 8.67
CA LEU A 34 4.75 -2.22 8.71
C LEU A 34 3.80 -3.34 8.25
N ALA A 35 2.56 -3.35 8.76
CA ALA A 35 1.56 -4.34 8.39
C ALA A 35 1.24 -4.30 6.89
N HIS A 36 1.07 -3.11 6.30
CA HIS A 36 0.88 -2.97 4.86
C HIS A 36 2.10 -3.47 4.08
N LYS A 37 3.31 -3.12 4.50
CA LYS A 37 4.53 -3.61 3.86
C LYS A 37 4.56 -5.15 3.84
N PHE A 38 4.40 -5.79 5.00
CA PHE A 38 4.45 -7.25 5.11
C PHE A 38 3.30 -7.93 4.36
N LEU A 39 2.11 -7.34 4.36
CA LEU A 39 0.98 -7.83 3.58
C LEU A 39 1.28 -7.77 2.07
N GLY A 40 1.86 -6.67 1.59
CA GLY A 40 2.27 -6.52 0.19
C GLY A 40 3.33 -7.54 -0.21
N GLU A 41 4.37 -7.71 0.62
CA GLU A 41 5.40 -8.73 0.42
C GLU A 41 4.80 -10.15 0.39
N SER A 42 3.84 -10.45 1.26
CA SER A 42 3.17 -11.75 1.29
C SER A 42 2.30 -12.00 0.03
N ILE A 43 1.60 -10.98 -0.47
CA ILE A 43 0.79 -11.09 -1.71
C ILE A 43 1.70 -11.35 -2.92
N ASP A 44 2.84 -10.66 -2.98
CA ASP A 44 3.86 -10.81 -4.02
C ASP A 44 4.46 -12.22 -4.00
N GLU A 45 4.91 -12.67 -2.83
CA GLU A 45 5.50 -13.99 -2.63
C GLU A 45 4.54 -15.13 -2.96
N LEU A 46 3.24 -14.97 -2.66
CA LEU A 46 2.20 -15.94 -2.98
C LEU A 46 1.72 -15.86 -4.44
N GLY A 47 2.05 -14.79 -5.17
CA GLY A 47 1.61 -14.58 -6.55
C GLY A 47 0.09 -14.43 -6.69
N ILE A 48 -0.56 -13.78 -5.71
CA ILE A 48 -2.04 -13.70 -5.62
C ILE A 48 -2.60 -12.28 -5.82
N GLN A 49 -1.83 -11.35 -6.40
CA GLN A 49 -2.22 -9.95 -6.60
C GLN A 49 -3.60 -9.83 -7.30
N ASP A 50 -3.76 -10.42 -8.51
CA ASP A 50 -5.01 -10.40 -9.30
C ASP A 50 -6.15 -11.24 -8.70
N ARG A 51 -5.88 -11.93 -7.60
CA ARG A 51 -6.82 -12.79 -6.87
C ARG A 51 -7.14 -12.24 -5.48
N THR A 52 -6.67 -11.04 -5.16
CA THR A 52 -6.85 -10.40 -3.86
C THR A 52 -7.86 -9.27 -3.98
N VAL A 53 -8.86 -9.28 -3.09
CA VAL A 53 -9.75 -8.15 -2.87
C VAL A 53 -9.44 -7.55 -1.51
N ALA A 54 -9.04 -6.29 -1.51
CA ALA A 54 -8.78 -5.48 -0.35
C ALA A 54 -10.06 -4.82 0.15
N VAL A 55 -10.31 -4.92 1.46
CA VAL A 55 -11.43 -4.24 2.12
C VAL A 55 -10.85 -3.32 3.19
N SER A 56 -10.98 -2.01 2.97
CA SER A 56 -10.33 -0.98 3.79
C SER A 56 -11.31 -0.40 4.83
N PRO A 57 -11.14 -0.65 6.14
CA PRO A 57 -12.05 -0.11 7.16
C PRO A 57 -11.76 1.37 7.46
N VAL A 58 -12.70 2.06 8.09
CA VAL A 58 -12.52 3.44 8.55
C VAL A 58 -11.42 3.50 9.62
N GLY A 59 -10.41 4.34 9.40
CA GLY A 59 -9.27 4.53 10.31
C GLY A 59 -7.96 4.80 9.55
N CYS A 60 -6.81 4.79 10.22
CA CYS A 60 -5.52 4.98 9.54
C CYS A 60 -5.25 3.89 8.49
N SER A 61 -5.71 2.66 8.72
CA SER A 61 -5.62 1.55 7.77
C SER A 61 -6.44 1.75 6.50
N VAL A 62 -7.37 2.72 6.49
CA VAL A 62 -8.18 3.03 5.30
C VAL A 62 -7.30 3.36 4.10
N PHE A 63 -6.06 3.83 4.30
CA PHE A 63 -5.20 4.20 3.19
C PHE A 63 -4.74 3.05 2.30
N LEU A 64 -5.06 1.79 2.66
CA LEU A 64 -4.70 0.61 1.88
C LEU A 64 -5.14 0.73 0.41
N TYR A 65 -6.34 1.27 0.15
CA TYR A 65 -6.86 1.45 -1.21
C TYR A 65 -6.09 2.42 -2.08
N TYR A 66 -5.28 3.31 -1.50
CA TYR A 66 -4.44 4.24 -2.25
C TYR A 66 -3.05 3.72 -2.55
N TYR A 67 -2.65 2.63 -1.93
CA TYR A 67 -1.27 2.14 -2.01
C TYR A 67 -1.19 0.81 -2.76
N PHE A 68 -2.20 -0.06 -2.63
CA PHE A 68 -2.17 -1.40 -3.22
C PHE A 68 -2.83 -1.46 -4.60
N ASP A 69 -2.12 -2.08 -5.54
CA ASP A 69 -2.60 -2.48 -6.86
C ASP A 69 -3.24 -3.88 -6.77
N VAL A 70 -4.40 -3.94 -6.13
CA VAL A 70 -5.27 -5.14 -6.02
C VAL A 70 -6.72 -4.70 -6.20
N GLY A 71 -7.67 -5.63 -6.24
CA GLY A 71 -9.10 -5.25 -6.26
C GLY A 71 -9.47 -4.47 -5.00
N ASN A 72 -9.99 -3.24 -5.14
CA ASN A 72 -10.47 -2.38 -4.04
C ASN A 72 -11.87 -1.83 -4.32
#